data_AF-A0A1F9BL13-F1
#
_entry.id   AF-A0A1F9BL13-F1
#
_cell.length_a   1.000
_cell.length_b   1.000
_cell.length_c   1.000
_cell.angle_alpha   90.00
_cell.angle_beta   90.00
_cell.angle_gamma   90.00
#
_symmetry.space_group_name_H-M   'P 1'
#
loop_
_entity.id
_entity.type
_entity.pdbx_description
1 polymer ?
#
loop_
_entity_poly.entity_id
_entity_poly.type
_entity_poly.pdbx_seq_one_letter_code
_entity_poly.pdbx_strand_id
1 'polypeptide(L)'
;MKKRGHYDVSDLIEAQFEPGSHGRVLKNLLGIKSKREMDQVEAEEQLRALEELIRIYDQSHRFTLVDVHRIHKIWLGPIYVWAGQYRRVNLSKGDFPFAAANQIPRLMMELEKGPLRQFTPCRFTVMDEIVRAIAVVHTELLLIHPFREGNGRTARLLAILMALQAGLPPLDFGSIKGRERQKYFAAVQAGLDRDYTPMEKLFNAVIRRTRRIHER
;
A
#
# COMPACT_ATOMS: atom_id res chain seq x y z
N MET A 1 -20.52 28.82 -16.34
CA MET A 1 -20.68 27.71 -15.37
C MET A 1 -19.66 27.89 -14.25
N LYS A 2 -20.11 27.96 -12.99
CA LYS A 2 -19.30 28.31 -11.82
C LYS A 2 -18.18 27.28 -11.56
N LYS A 3 -16.95 27.77 -11.38
CA LYS A 3 -15.76 27.00 -11.00
C LYS A 3 -16.03 26.26 -9.68
N ARG A 4 -15.84 24.93 -9.67
CA ARG A 4 -15.82 24.13 -8.44
C ARG A 4 -14.67 24.64 -7.57
N GLY A 5 -14.94 24.91 -6.30
CA GLY A 5 -13.95 25.40 -5.34
C GLY A 5 -12.83 24.37 -5.17
N HIS A 6 -11.69 24.61 -5.82
CA HIS A 6 -10.44 24.00 -5.43
C HIS A 6 -9.99 24.71 -4.16
N TYR A 7 -10.02 24.01 -3.03
CA TYR A 7 -9.30 24.47 -1.84
C TYR A 7 -7.83 24.63 -2.22
N ASP A 8 -7.24 25.77 -1.88
CA ASP A 8 -5.81 25.98 -2.04
C ASP A 8 -5.05 25.04 -1.11
N VAL A 9 -4.31 24.11 -1.70
CA VAL A 9 -3.52 23.09 -0.98
C VAL A 9 -2.03 23.38 -1.08
N SER A 10 -1.63 24.55 -1.61
CA SER A 10 -0.23 24.93 -1.83
C SER A 10 0.59 24.97 -0.52
N ASP A 11 -0.05 25.28 0.61
CA ASP A 11 0.57 25.28 1.94
C ASP A 11 0.89 23.87 2.47
N LEU A 12 0.28 22.83 1.90
CA LEU A 12 0.53 21.45 2.32
C LEU A 12 1.81 20.93 1.67
N ILE A 13 2.81 20.61 2.48
CA ILE A 13 4.10 20.08 2.00
C ILE A 13 3.96 18.80 1.14
N GLU A 14 2.92 17.99 1.38
CA GLU A 14 2.60 16.79 0.60
C GLU A 14 2.03 17.09 -0.80
N ALA A 15 1.59 18.31 -1.06
CA ALA A 15 1.11 18.79 -2.36
C ALA A 15 2.19 19.54 -3.14
N GLN A 16 3.34 19.85 -2.52
CA GLN A 16 4.43 20.58 -3.13
C GLN A 16 5.36 19.66 -3.95
N PHE A 17 6.01 20.25 -4.95
CA PHE A 17 7.01 19.58 -5.78
C PHE A 17 8.40 20.16 -5.53
N GLU A 18 9.43 19.34 -5.70
CA GLU A 18 10.81 19.80 -5.54
C GLU A 18 11.13 20.88 -6.60
N PRO A 19 11.63 22.07 -6.21
CA PRO A 19 12.00 23.10 -7.16
C PRO A 19 12.97 22.59 -8.23
N GLY A 20 12.65 22.84 -9.50
CA GLY A 20 13.43 22.34 -10.64
C GLY A 20 13.11 20.92 -11.08
N SER A 21 12.13 20.24 -10.47
CA SER A 21 11.65 18.91 -10.93
C SER A 21 10.61 18.99 -12.06
N HIS A 22 10.14 20.19 -12.41
CA HIS A 22 9.04 20.44 -13.34
C HIS A 22 7.73 19.75 -12.95
N GLY A 23 7.43 19.68 -11.64
CA GLY A 23 6.21 19.03 -11.14
C GLY A 23 6.22 17.51 -11.25
N ARG A 24 7.40 16.89 -11.42
CA ARG A 24 7.53 15.43 -11.56
C ARG A 24 7.95 14.72 -10.28
N VAL A 25 8.57 15.43 -9.34
CA VAL A 25 9.06 14.86 -8.09
C VAL A 25 8.50 15.68 -6.93
N LEU A 26 7.85 15.01 -5.98
CA LEU A 26 7.33 15.65 -4.78
C LEU A 26 8.46 16.27 -3.96
N LYS A 27 8.15 17.31 -3.19
CA LYS A 27 9.09 17.91 -2.24
C LYS A 27 9.65 16.82 -1.33
N ASN A 28 10.97 16.69 -1.30
CA ASN A 28 11.66 15.60 -0.61
C ASN A 28 12.86 16.10 0.19
N LEU A 29 13.28 15.30 1.18
CA LEU A 29 14.37 15.63 2.10
C LEU A 29 15.76 15.59 1.43
N LEU A 30 15.85 14.96 0.26
CA LEU A 30 17.11 14.70 -0.44
C LEU A 30 17.39 15.72 -1.55
N GLY A 31 16.46 16.63 -1.84
CA GLY A 31 16.58 17.60 -2.92
C GLY A 31 16.59 16.98 -4.33
N ILE A 32 16.13 15.73 -4.48
CA ILE A 32 16.10 15.01 -5.75
C ILE A 32 15.07 15.63 -6.69
N LYS A 33 15.49 15.91 -7.92
CA LYS A 33 14.67 16.56 -8.97
C LYS A 33 14.33 15.62 -10.13
N SER A 34 15.14 14.58 -10.33
CA SER A 34 14.97 13.60 -11.40
C SER A 34 13.99 12.51 -10.98
N LYS A 35 12.95 12.28 -11.80
CA LYS A 35 11.97 11.22 -11.52
C LYS A 35 12.61 9.83 -11.52
N ARG A 36 13.55 9.58 -12.44
CA ARG A 36 14.28 8.31 -12.53
C ARG A 36 15.11 8.05 -11.27
N GLU A 37 15.78 9.07 -10.77
CA GLU A 37 16.58 9.00 -9.55
C GLU A 37 15.68 8.76 -8.33
N MET A 38 14.57 9.48 -8.22
CA MET A 38 13.60 9.25 -7.14
C MET A 38 13.03 7.82 -7.17
N ASP A 39 12.68 7.31 -8.35
CA ASP A 39 12.18 5.93 -8.49
C ASP A 39 13.21 4.89 -8.03
N GLN A 40 14.50 5.14 -8.31
CA GLN A 40 15.58 4.28 -7.85
C GLN A 40 15.75 4.33 -6.33
N VAL A 41 15.85 5.52 -5.74
CA VAL A 41 16.01 5.70 -4.29
C VAL A 41 14.83 5.12 -3.53
N GLU A 42 13.59 5.36 -3.98
CA GLU A 42 12.41 4.76 -3.34
C GLU A 42 12.38 3.23 -3.42
N ALA A 43 12.96 2.63 -4.48
CA ALA A 43 13.04 1.18 -4.62
C ALA A 43 14.12 0.57 -3.72
N GLU A 44 15.29 1.21 -3.63
CA GLU A 44 16.38 0.81 -2.74
C GLU A 44 15.94 0.90 -1.27
N GLU A 45 15.30 2.01 -0.89
CA GLU A 45 14.72 2.18 0.45
C GLU A 45 13.59 1.19 0.74
N GLN A 46 12.85 0.73 -0.28
CA GLN A 46 11.83 -0.29 -0.09
C GLN A 46 12.44 -1.64 0.31
N LEU A 47 13.56 -2.02 -0.30
CA LEU A 47 14.27 -3.25 0.03
C LEU A 47 14.82 -3.19 1.45
N ARG A 48 15.51 -2.10 1.81
CA ARG A 48 16.01 -1.86 3.17
C ARG A 48 14.87 -1.93 4.20
N ALA A 49 13.75 -1.28 3.92
CA ALA A 49 12.58 -1.27 4.79
C ALA A 49 11.99 -2.68 4.98
N LEU A 50 11.88 -3.48 3.91
CA LEU A 50 11.39 -4.86 4.03
C LEU A 50 12.27 -5.69 4.98
N GLU A 51 13.59 -5.62 4.86
CA GLU A 51 14.52 -6.32 5.75
C GLU A 51 14.36 -5.89 7.21
N GLU A 52 14.17 -4.59 7.45
CA GLU A 52 13.92 -4.05 8.80
C GLU A 52 12.59 -4.53 9.36
N LEU A 53 11.52 -4.49 8.56
CA LEU A 53 10.17 -4.89 8.97
C LEU A 53 10.08 -6.37 9.32
N ILE A 54 10.80 -7.25 8.60
CA ILE A 54 10.90 -8.68 8.91
C ILE A 54 11.56 -8.92 10.28
N ARG A 55 12.49 -8.06 10.69
CA ARG A 55 13.10 -8.14 12.02
C ARG A 55 12.21 -7.58 13.13
N ILE A 56 11.37 -6.61 12.82
CA ILE A 56 10.47 -5.95 13.78
C ILE A 56 9.25 -6.82 14.11
N TYR A 57 8.65 -7.46 13.09
CA TYR A 57 7.38 -8.17 13.25
C TYR A 57 7.57 -9.68 13.16
N ASP A 58 7.19 -10.37 14.24
CA ASP A 58 7.19 -11.83 14.28
C ASP A 58 5.89 -12.43 13.71
N GLN A 59 5.86 -13.77 13.64
CA GLN A 59 4.73 -14.52 13.10
C GLN A 59 3.44 -14.40 13.94
N SER A 60 3.54 -13.95 15.20
CA SER A 60 2.43 -13.82 16.15
C SER A 60 1.81 -12.43 16.18
N HIS A 61 2.50 -11.44 15.60
CA HIS A 61 2.11 -10.04 15.64
C HIS A 61 0.70 -9.82 15.05
N ARG A 62 -0.13 -9.06 15.76
CA ARG A 62 -1.42 -8.60 15.25
C ARG A 62 -1.25 -7.18 14.75
N PHE A 63 -1.40 -6.98 13.45
CA PHE A 63 -1.22 -5.67 12.85
C PHE A 63 -2.35 -4.71 13.23
N THR A 64 -1.98 -3.46 13.45
CA THR A 64 -2.85 -2.33 13.80
C THR A 64 -2.65 -1.20 12.79
N LEU A 65 -3.49 -0.17 12.85
CA LEU A 65 -3.26 1.03 12.04
C LEU A 65 -1.90 1.67 12.35
N VAL A 66 -1.44 1.62 13.61
CA VAL A 66 -0.13 2.14 14.02
C VAL A 66 0.98 1.45 13.24
N ASP A 67 0.86 0.14 13.02
CA ASP A 67 1.84 -0.61 12.22
C ASP A 67 1.79 -0.22 10.74
N VAL A 68 0.59 0.07 10.18
CA VAL A 68 0.47 0.57 8.79
C VAL A 68 1.16 1.92 8.64
N HIS A 69 0.99 2.84 9.60
CA HIS A 69 1.75 4.09 9.64
C HIS A 69 3.25 3.84 9.76
N ARG A 70 3.66 2.91 10.62
CA ARG A 70 5.06 2.57 10.85
C ARG A 70 5.72 1.95 9.62
N ILE A 71 5.05 1.05 8.91
CA ILE A 71 5.52 0.48 7.64
C ILE A 71 5.79 1.60 6.64
N HIS A 72 4.82 2.50 6.45
CA HIS A 72 4.99 3.63 5.55
C HIS A 72 6.10 4.58 6.01
N LYS A 73 6.24 4.82 7.32
CA LYS A 73 7.30 5.69 7.86
C LYS A 73 8.68 5.08 7.72
N ILE A 74 8.84 3.78 8.00
CA ILE A 74 10.14 3.09 7.86
C ILE A 74 10.61 3.14 6.41
N TRP A 75 9.70 2.95 5.46
CA TRP A 75 10.04 2.98 4.04
C TRP A 75 10.27 4.40 3.49
N LEU A 76 9.30 5.31 3.64
CA LEU A 76 9.36 6.63 3.00
C LEU A 76 9.88 7.75 3.90
N GLY A 77 10.10 7.48 5.19
CA GLY A 77 10.58 8.45 6.18
C GLY A 77 11.93 9.11 5.84
N PRO A 78 12.91 8.38 5.29
CA PRO A 78 14.16 8.97 4.83
C PRO A 78 14.00 9.93 3.63
N ILE A 79 12.89 9.84 2.89
CA ILE A 79 12.68 10.57 1.64
C ILE A 79 11.69 11.73 1.84
N TYR A 80 10.61 11.52 2.59
CA TYR A 80 9.50 12.45 2.70
C TYR A 80 9.14 12.75 4.16
N VAL A 81 9.03 14.05 4.48
CA VAL A 81 8.66 14.52 5.83
C VAL A 81 7.28 14.02 6.26
N TRP A 82 6.33 13.92 5.32
CA TRP A 82 4.96 13.47 5.53
C TRP A 82 4.81 11.95 5.60
N ALA A 83 5.89 11.18 5.45
CA ALA A 83 5.79 9.73 5.52
C ALA A 83 5.20 9.28 6.87
N GLY A 84 4.26 8.34 6.80
CA GLY A 84 3.52 7.87 7.97
C GLY A 84 2.43 8.83 8.45
N GLN A 85 2.09 9.88 7.70
CA GLN A 85 0.97 10.78 7.99
C GLN A 85 -0.17 10.56 7.01
N TYR A 86 -1.41 10.69 7.48
CA TYR A 86 -2.55 10.67 6.57
C TYR A 86 -2.50 11.84 5.60
N ARG A 87 -2.88 11.58 4.36
CA ARG A 87 -3.12 12.64 3.39
C ARG A 87 -4.26 13.53 3.85
N ARG A 88 -4.14 14.82 3.55
CA ARG A 88 -5.16 15.84 3.80
C ARG A 88 -5.90 16.23 2.54
N VAL A 89 -5.42 15.78 1.38
CA VAL A 89 -6.02 16.03 0.07
C VAL A 89 -6.77 14.82 -0.48
N ASN A 90 -7.83 15.05 -1.25
CA ASN A 90 -8.52 13.99 -1.98
C ASN A 90 -7.67 13.54 -3.18
N LEU A 91 -7.64 12.23 -3.42
CA LEU A 91 -6.90 11.61 -4.51
C LEU A 91 -7.83 10.79 -5.38
N SER A 92 -7.51 10.72 -6.67
CA SER A 92 -8.18 9.85 -7.64
C SER A 92 -7.14 9.14 -8.50
N LYS A 93 -7.53 8.01 -9.09
CA LYS A 93 -6.74 7.31 -10.09
C LYS A 93 -7.59 7.10 -11.35
N GLY A 94 -7.29 7.85 -12.40
CA GLY A 94 -8.22 7.99 -13.51
C GLY A 94 -9.55 8.54 -12.99
N ASP A 95 -10.66 7.91 -13.38
CA ASP A 95 -12.01 8.30 -12.94
C ASP A 95 -12.42 7.71 -11.58
N PHE A 96 -11.52 6.99 -10.91
CA PHE A 96 -11.81 6.37 -9.62
C PHE A 96 -11.37 7.26 -8.46
N PRO A 97 -12.29 7.90 -7.70
CA PRO A 97 -11.95 8.61 -6.47
C PRO A 97 -11.68 7.61 -5.34
N PHE A 98 -10.60 7.83 -4.59
CA PHE A 98 -10.41 7.13 -3.31
C PHE A 98 -11.24 7.77 -2.21
N ALA A 99 -11.22 7.18 -1.00
CA ALA A 99 -11.94 7.73 0.15
C ALA A 99 -11.66 9.23 0.36
N ALA A 100 -12.67 9.99 0.79
CA ALA A 100 -12.46 11.38 1.15
C ALA A 100 -11.45 11.50 2.30
N ALA A 101 -10.53 12.47 2.23
CA ALA A 101 -9.42 12.59 3.19
C ALA A 101 -9.89 12.69 4.65
N ASN A 102 -10.99 13.40 4.89
CA ASN A 102 -11.60 13.53 6.21
C ASN A 102 -12.21 12.23 6.76
N GLN A 103 -12.45 11.21 5.91
CA GLN A 103 -12.96 9.90 6.33
C GLN A 103 -11.83 8.92 6.69
N ILE A 104 -10.58 9.21 6.31
CA ILE A 104 -9.45 8.28 6.49
C ILE A 104 -9.30 7.83 7.95
N PRO A 105 -9.32 8.72 8.98
CA PRO A 105 -9.16 8.26 10.37
C PRO A 105 -10.23 7.25 10.78
N ARG A 106 -11.49 7.49 10.40
CA ARG A 106 -12.60 6.57 10.68
C ARG A 106 -12.40 5.23 9.98
N LEU A 107 -12.12 5.26 8.68
CA LEU A 107 -11.96 4.04 7.88
C LEU A 107 -10.74 3.21 8.31
N MET A 108 -9.65 3.85 8.72
CA MET A 108 -8.48 3.13 9.26
C MET A 108 -8.77 2.45 10.61
N MET A 109 -9.60 3.07 11.45
CA MET A 109 -10.09 2.39 12.67
C MET A 109 -11.00 1.21 12.33
N GLU A 110 -11.82 1.30 11.28
CA GLU A 110 -12.65 0.19 10.79
C GLU A 110 -11.81 -0.95 10.21
N LEU A 111 -10.76 -0.61 9.45
CA LEU A 111 -9.76 -1.57 8.97
C LEU A 111 -9.10 -2.33 10.13
N GLU A 112 -8.71 -1.62 11.19
CA GLU A 112 -8.12 -2.22 12.39
C GLU A 112 -9.11 -3.14 13.11
N LYS A 113 -10.29 -2.64 13.46
CA LYS A 113 -11.30 -3.39 14.23
C LYS A 113 -11.89 -4.57 13.46
N GLY A 114 -11.88 -4.50 12.13
CA GLY A 114 -12.37 -5.53 11.23
C GLY A 114 -11.23 -6.34 10.59
N PRO A 115 -10.90 -6.12 9.30
CA PRO A 115 -9.97 -6.96 8.56
C PRO A 115 -8.63 -7.26 9.26
N LEU A 116 -7.93 -6.27 9.82
CA LEU A 116 -6.65 -6.54 10.48
C LEU A 116 -6.84 -7.42 11.71
N ARG A 117 -7.83 -7.13 12.56
CA ARG A 117 -8.15 -7.97 13.73
C ARG A 117 -8.60 -9.37 13.33
N GLN A 118 -9.32 -9.53 12.24
CA GLN A 118 -9.81 -10.84 11.79
C GLN A 118 -8.72 -11.70 11.15
N PHE A 119 -7.83 -11.08 10.36
CA PHE A 119 -6.93 -11.79 9.46
C PHE A 119 -5.45 -11.73 9.85
N THR A 120 -5.10 -11.04 10.94
CA THR A 120 -3.72 -11.01 11.46
C THR A 120 -3.69 -11.44 12.94
N PRO A 121 -2.72 -12.25 13.40
CA PRO A 121 -1.68 -12.88 12.58
C PRO A 121 -2.28 -13.88 11.58
N CYS A 122 -1.78 -13.86 10.34
CA CYS A 122 -2.30 -14.67 9.24
C CYS A 122 -1.79 -16.11 9.36
N ARG A 123 -2.29 -16.86 10.35
CA ARG A 123 -1.85 -18.24 10.69
C ARG A 123 -2.84 -19.33 10.24
N PHE A 124 -3.62 -19.04 9.19
CA PHE A 124 -4.53 -20.03 8.61
C PHE A 124 -3.74 -21.19 8.01
N THR A 125 -4.31 -22.39 8.06
CA THR A 125 -3.67 -23.62 7.54
C THR A 125 -4.17 -23.99 6.15
N VAL A 126 -5.34 -23.50 5.75
CA VAL A 126 -5.92 -23.72 4.42
C VAL A 126 -5.49 -22.59 3.49
N MET A 127 -4.95 -22.95 2.31
CA MET A 127 -4.42 -21.98 1.35
C MET A 127 -5.45 -20.92 0.93
N ASP A 128 -6.69 -21.32 0.72
CA ASP A 128 -7.76 -20.39 0.31
C ASP A 128 -8.09 -19.38 1.42
N GLU A 129 -7.96 -19.76 2.69
CA GLU A 129 -8.12 -18.84 3.82
C GLU A 129 -6.96 -17.84 3.91
N ILE A 130 -5.72 -18.28 3.68
CA ILE A 130 -4.53 -17.40 3.59
C ILE A 130 -4.70 -16.39 2.45
N VAL A 131 -5.10 -16.87 1.26
CA VAL A 131 -5.36 -16.02 0.08
C VAL A 131 -6.44 -14.99 0.40
N ARG A 132 -7.54 -15.41 0.99
CA ARG A 132 -8.64 -14.53 1.39
C ARG A 132 -8.21 -13.49 2.42
N ALA A 133 -7.49 -13.91 3.45
CA ALA A 133 -6.97 -13.03 4.49
C ALA A 133 -6.14 -11.88 3.90
N ILE A 134 -5.17 -12.22 3.05
CA ILE A 134 -4.29 -11.25 2.40
C ILE A 134 -5.09 -10.36 1.43
N ALA A 135 -5.96 -10.96 0.61
CA ALA A 135 -6.75 -10.24 -0.39
C ALA A 135 -7.68 -9.19 0.23
N VAL A 136 -8.39 -9.55 1.31
CA VAL A 136 -9.32 -8.63 2.00
C VAL A 136 -8.55 -7.46 2.60
N VAL A 137 -7.53 -7.72 3.43
CA VAL A 137 -6.74 -6.65 4.09
C VAL A 137 -6.11 -5.73 3.04
N HIS A 138 -5.57 -6.29 1.96
CA HIS A 138 -4.91 -5.54 0.91
C HIS A 138 -5.88 -4.65 0.12
N THR A 139 -7.05 -5.17 -0.25
CA THR A 139 -8.08 -4.40 -0.97
C THR A 139 -8.62 -3.27 -0.12
N GLU A 140 -8.99 -3.54 1.14
CA GLU A 140 -9.54 -2.55 2.05
C GLU A 140 -8.56 -1.39 2.27
N LEU A 141 -7.27 -1.69 2.52
CA LEU A 141 -6.26 -0.65 2.68
C LEU A 141 -6.08 0.20 1.41
N LEU A 142 -6.19 -0.40 0.21
CA LEU A 142 -6.06 0.33 -1.05
C LEU A 142 -7.26 1.21 -1.38
N LEU A 143 -8.47 0.80 -0.98
CA LEU A 143 -9.69 1.60 -1.09
C LEU A 143 -9.63 2.83 -0.20
N ILE A 144 -9.14 2.67 1.03
CA ILE A 144 -8.92 3.80 1.97
C ILE A 144 -7.87 4.76 1.42
N HIS A 145 -6.77 4.21 0.88
CA HIS A 145 -5.67 4.98 0.28
C HIS A 145 -5.13 6.07 1.23
N PRO A 146 -4.68 5.72 2.44
CA PRO A 146 -4.52 6.68 3.55
C PRO A 146 -3.38 7.69 3.38
N PHE A 147 -2.40 7.44 2.51
CA PHE A 147 -1.20 8.27 2.38
C PHE A 147 -1.18 9.07 1.08
N ARG A 148 -0.31 10.08 1.01
CA ARG A 148 -0.16 10.92 -0.20
C ARG A 148 0.36 10.14 -1.40
N GLU A 149 1.32 9.25 -1.19
CA GLU A 149 1.95 8.40 -2.20
C GLU A 149 2.42 7.11 -1.50
N GLY A 150 2.69 6.04 -2.26
CA GLY A 150 3.23 4.81 -1.70
C GLY A 150 2.19 3.82 -1.14
N ASN A 151 0.89 4.14 -1.23
CA ASN A 151 -0.19 3.26 -0.74
C ASN A 151 -0.08 1.81 -1.25
N GLY A 152 0.08 1.64 -2.57
CA GLY A 152 0.21 0.30 -3.17
C GLY A 152 1.43 -0.48 -2.71
N ARG A 153 2.56 0.20 -2.49
CA ARG A 153 3.81 -0.44 -2.01
C ARG A 153 3.72 -0.77 -0.52
N THR A 154 3.12 0.10 0.29
CA THR A 154 2.81 -0.15 1.70
C THR A 154 1.87 -1.34 1.88
N ALA A 155 0.79 -1.41 1.10
CA ALA A 155 -0.14 -2.53 1.13
C ALA A 155 0.51 -3.85 0.69
N ARG A 156 1.49 -3.81 -0.23
CA ARG A 156 2.28 -4.99 -0.61
C ARG A 156 3.28 -5.40 0.47
N LEU A 157 3.94 -4.47 1.15
CA LEU A 157 4.80 -4.77 2.30
C LEU A 157 4.00 -5.47 3.41
N LEU A 158 2.80 -4.97 3.75
CA LEU A 158 1.91 -5.64 4.70
C LEU A 158 1.49 -7.04 4.22
N ALA A 159 1.16 -7.20 2.93
CA ALA A 159 0.83 -8.51 2.37
C ALA A 159 2.02 -9.50 2.43
N ILE A 160 3.26 -9.03 2.25
CA ILE A 160 4.46 -9.85 2.42
C ILE A 160 4.59 -10.29 3.88
N LEU A 161 4.42 -9.38 4.83
CA LEU A 161 4.47 -9.72 6.26
C LEU A 161 3.38 -10.72 6.64
N MET A 162 2.15 -10.56 6.15
CA MET A 162 1.08 -11.55 6.37
C MET A 162 1.40 -12.91 5.74
N ALA A 163 2.00 -12.94 4.54
CA ALA A 163 2.45 -14.20 3.93
C ALA A 163 3.52 -14.89 4.79
N LEU A 164 4.47 -14.14 5.35
CA LEU A 164 5.48 -14.66 6.28
C LEU A 164 4.85 -15.22 7.57
N GLN A 165 3.78 -14.59 8.09
CA GLN A 165 3.00 -15.14 9.22
C GLN A 165 2.36 -16.50 8.88
N ALA A 166 2.01 -16.71 7.62
CA ALA A 166 1.43 -17.96 7.12
C ALA A 166 2.49 -19.01 6.75
N GLY A 167 3.78 -18.75 7.01
CA GLY A 167 4.89 -19.63 6.64
C GLY A 167 5.20 -19.64 5.14
N LEU A 168 4.70 -18.67 4.36
CA LEU A 168 5.02 -18.51 2.95
C LEU A 168 6.28 -17.64 2.78
N PRO A 169 7.05 -17.84 1.70
CA PRO A 169 8.14 -16.92 1.34
C PRO A 169 7.62 -15.51 1.00
N PRO A 170 8.49 -14.48 1.02
CA PRO A 170 8.15 -13.12 0.59
C PRO A 170 7.48 -13.11 -0.79
N LEU A 171 6.27 -12.54 -0.88
CA LEU A 171 5.48 -12.55 -2.10
C LEU A 171 6.16 -11.79 -3.26
N ASP A 172 6.25 -12.45 -4.42
CA ASP A 172 6.74 -11.86 -5.67
C ASP A 172 5.59 -11.26 -6.48
N PHE A 173 5.55 -9.92 -6.55
CA PHE A 173 4.56 -9.18 -7.34
C PHE A 173 5.04 -8.88 -8.76
N GLY A 174 6.12 -9.52 -9.24
CA GLY A 174 6.74 -9.24 -10.53
C GLY A 174 5.81 -9.48 -11.73
N SER A 175 4.76 -10.30 -11.56
CA SER A 175 3.72 -10.56 -12.56
C SER A 175 2.70 -9.43 -12.74
N ILE A 176 2.55 -8.51 -11.77
CA ILE A 176 1.56 -7.43 -11.84
C ILE A 176 2.08 -6.29 -12.71
N LYS A 177 2.10 -6.51 -14.03
CA LYS A 177 2.54 -5.57 -15.06
C LYS A 177 1.57 -5.59 -16.25
N GLY A 178 1.61 -4.56 -17.10
CA GLY A 178 0.79 -4.50 -18.31
C GLY A 178 -0.70 -4.77 -18.06
N ARG A 179 -1.25 -5.80 -18.71
CA ARG A 179 -2.66 -6.22 -18.56
C ARG A 179 -3.01 -6.68 -17.14
N GLU A 180 -2.11 -7.34 -16.43
CA GLU A 180 -2.36 -7.78 -15.05
C GLU A 180 -2.47 -6.59 -14.09
N ARG A 181 -1.78 -5.48 -14.39
CA ARG A 181 -1.93 -4.23 -13.63
C ARG A 181 -3.34 -3.65 -13.79
N GLN A 182 -3.96 -3.77 -14.96
CA GLN A 182 -5.34 -3.33 -15.17
C GLN A 182 -6.33 -4.21 -14.41
N LYS A 183 -6.15 -5.54 -14.46
CA LYS A 183 -6.95 -6.48 -13.65
C LYS A 183 -6.82 -6.21 -12.16
N TYR A 184 -5.63 -5.88 -11.69
CA TYR A 184 -5.39 -5.50 -10.30
C TYR A 184 -6.16 -4.25 -9.90
N PHE A 185 -6.23 -3.21 -10.75
CA PHE A 185 -7.07 -2.04 -10.45
C PHE A 185 -8.56 -2.39 -10.46
N ALA A 186 -9.03 -3.17 -11.42
CA ALA A 186 -10.42 -3.64 -11.44
C ALA A 186 -10.76 -4.46 -10.18
N ALA A 187 -9.83 -5.28 -9.69
CA ALA A 187 -10.00 -6.05 -8.46
C ALA A 187 -10.08 -5.17 -7.20
N VAL A 188 -9.32 -4.06 -7.15
CA VAL A 188 -9.49 -3.08 -6.06
C VAL A 188 -10.88 -2.44 -6.14
N GLN A 189 -11.34 -2.07 -7.35
CA GLN A 189 -12.65 -1.43 -7.53
C GLN A 189 -13.81 -2.34 -7.16
N ALA A 190 -13.74 -3.64 -7.49
CA ALA A 190 -14.75 -4.63 -7.09
C ALA A 190 -14.91 -4.72 -5.55
N GLY A 191 -13.86 -4.40 -4.80
CA GLY A 191 -13.90 -4.33 -3.35
C GLY A 191 -14.88 -3.29 -2.78
N LEU A 192 -15.30 -2.28 -3.56
CA LEU A 192 -16.36 -1.35 -3.12
C LEU A 192 -17.67 -2.07 -2.79
N ASP A 193 -17.99 -3.12 -3.54
CA ASP A 193 -19.16 -3.96 -3.32
C ASP A 193 -18.85 -5.15 -2.38
N ARG A 194 -17.68 -5.11 -1.71
CA ARG A 194 -17.11 -6.20 -0.91
C ARG A 194 -16.92 -7.50 -1.70
N ASP A 195 -16.79 -7.40 -3.02
CA ASP A 195 -16.36 -8.51 -3.85
C ASP A 195 -14.82 -8.58 -3.88
N TYR A 196 -14.29 -9.47 -3.04
CA TYR A 196 -12.85 -9.72 -2.96
C TYR A 196 -12.39 -10.84 -3.89
N THR A 197 -13.31 -11.56 -4.55
CA THR A 197 -12.97 -12.73 -5.38
C THR A 197 -11.97 -12.40 -6.51
N PRO A 198 -12.05 -11.23 -7.20
CA PRO A 198 -11.03 -10.84 -8.17
C PRO A 198 -9.63 -10.70 -7.54
N MET A 199 -9.55 -10.14 -6.33
CA MET A 199 -8.27 -9.96 -5.64
C MET A 199 -7.73 -11.30 -5.09
N GLU A 200 -8.60 -12.17 -4.58
CA GLU A 200 -8.26 -13.54 -4.18
C GLU A 200 -7.61 -14.31 -5.35
N LYS A 201 -8.18 -14.23 -6.56
CA LYS A 201 -7.61 -14.86 -7.77
C LYS A 201 -6.19 -14.32 -8.08
N LEU A 202 -5.97 -13.01 -7.93
CA LEU A 202 -4.66 -12.40 -8.14
C LEU A 202 -3.65 -12.85 -7.09
N PHE A 203 -4.00 -12.86 -5.81
CA PHE A 203 -3.10 -13.32 -4.75
C PHE A 203 -2.78 -14.81 -4.87
N ASN A 204 -3.73 -15.64 -5.26
CA ASN A 204 -3.47 -17.06 -5.55
C ASN A 204 -2.42 -17.21 -6.66
N ALA A 205 -2.52 -16.42 -7.74
CA ALA A 205 -1.52 -16.41 -8.80
C ALA A 205 -0.13 -15.92 -8.33
N VAL A 206 -0.10 -14.87 -7.51
CA VAL A 206 1.12 -14.34 -6.87
C VAL A 206 1.78 -15.39 -5.98
N ILE A 207 1.03 -16.05 -5.10
CA ILE A 207 1.55 -17.09 -4.19
C ILE A 207 2.08 -18.28 -4.99
N ARG A 208 1.32 -18.78 -5.98
CA ARG A 208 1.77 -19.88 -6.86
C ARG A 208 3.08 -19.54 -7.59
N ARG A 209 3.20 -18.32 -8.11
CA ARG A 209 4.45 -17.84 -8.73
C ARG A 209 5.59 -17.79 -7.73
N THR A 210 5.34 -17.22 -6.55
CA THR A 210 6.33 -17.06 -5.49
C THR A 210 6.91 -18.41 -5.07
N ARG A 211 6.06 -19.41 -4.84
CA ARG A 211 6.49 -20.77 -4.50
C ARG A 211 7.36 -21.40 -5.57
N ARG A 212 6.98 -21.28 -6.85
CA ARG A 212 7.80 -21.80 -7.98
C ARG A 212 9.19 -21.17 -8.08
N ILE A 213 9.36 -19.93 -7.61
CA ILE A 213 10.67 -19.26 -7.60
C ILE A 213 11.55 -19.79 -6.46
N HIS A 214 10.96 -20.10 -5.31
CA HIS A 214 11.69 -20.54 -4.11
C HIS A 214 11.85 -22.06 -3.99
N GLU A 215 11.06 -22.84 -4.73
CA GLU A 215 11.20 -24.31 -4.86
C GLU A 215 12.24 -24.71 -5.94
N ARG A 216 12.88 -23.74 -6.60
CA ARG A 216 13.99 -23.94 -7.55
C ARG A 216 15.33 -23.62 -6.88
#